data_AF-A0A9D3NWE3-F1
#
_entry.id   AF-A0A9D3NWE3-F1
#
_cell.length_a   1.000
_cell.length_b   1.000
_cell.length_c   1.000
_cell.angle_alpha   90.00
_cell.angle_beta   90.00
_cell.angle_gamma   90.00
#
_symmetry.space_group_name_H-M   'P 1'
#
loop_
_entity.id
_entity.type
_entity.pdbx_description
1 polymer ?
#
loop_
_entity_poly.entity_id
_entity_poly.type
_entity_poly.pdbx_seq_one_letter_code
_entity_poly.pdbx_strand_id
1 'polypeptide(L)'
;MLKGRSSRADRRKQAVIAGALQDHIIRNVPQLHSSSLPSLPSTRLLHTHTRRHGDDDDGDDELEFVLDSTPPPLTLAQKLGLVAAPGCSRRLSVDEWTEVKSRSLRNGDSTQPCSICTEEFCLQPQVLLSCSHVFHQVCLRKVERFSGRKCCPLCRTEQYETRVIHDGARLYREKCALRIQAWWRGCVTRKCYRDMRKVVPPNDPQLRHTFFQLKFQELNDSLVQSFSSDVDSFLRDLDHSVAQSRDVFQLFDLLHSSSSGVQEEEWMKAQEKAIQREARDCPICLTPLSGARSCTPVVLLSCSHLFHQSCLRASEHFCQEGGATCPLCRRHYVSMPLYDLAH
;
A
#
# COMPACT_ATOMS: atom_id res chain seq x y z
N MET A 1 -60.03 72.14 -37.87
CA MET A 1 -59.41 70.82 -37.60
C MET A 1 -58.36 70.51 -38.67
N LEU A 2 -57.09 70.84 -38.44
CA LEU A 2 -56.01 70.59 -39.39
C LEU A 2 -55.49 69.15 -39.21
N LYS A 3 -55.91 68.24 -40.11
CA LYS A 3 -55.37 66.88 -40.21
C LYS A 3 -53.99 66.97 -40.89
N GLY A 4 -52.93 66.96 -40.08
CA GLY A 4 -51.55 66.97 -40.57
C GLY A 4 -51.27 65.78 -41.49
N ARG A 5 -50.89 66.05 -42.74
CA ARG A 5 -50.41 65.03 -43.68
C ARG A 5 -49.00 64.61 -43.27
N SER A 6 -48.89 63.57 -42.45
CA SER A 6 -47.60 62.94 -42.14
C SER A 6 -46.91 62.48 -43.44
N SER A 7 -45.62 62.81 -43.59
CA SER A 7 -44.86 62.56 -44.82
C SER A 7 -44.71 61.06 -45.11
N ARG A 8 -44.52 60.65 -46.37
CA ARG A 8 -44.27 59.23 -46.73
C ARG A 8 -43.06 58.65 -45.99
N ALA A 9 -42.10 59.50 -45.64
CA ALA A 9 -40.93 59.13 -44.85
C ALA A 9 -41.30 58.80 -43.39
N ASP A 10 -42.21 59.55 -42.76
CA ASP A 10 -42.64 59.29 -41.38
C ASP A 10 -43.43 57.99 -41.25
N ARG A 11 -44.29 57.67 -42.23
CA ARG A 11 -45.01 56.38 -42.25
C ARG A 11 -44.06 55.18 -42.37
N ARG A 12 -42.98 55.32 -43.15
CA ARG A 12 -41.94 54.28 -43.28
C ARG A 12 -41.17 54.10 -41.97
N LYS A 13 -40.80 55.19 -41.29
CA LYS A 13 -40.17 55.14 -39.96
C LYS A 13 -41.07 54.45 -38.93
N GLN A 14 -42.36 54.80 -38.92
CA GLN A 14 -43.35 54.16 -38.04
C GLN A 14 -43.50 52.66 -38.32
N ALA A 15 -43.50 52.23 -39.59
CA ALA A 15 -43.55 50.82 -39.95
C ALA A 15 -42.31 50.03 -39.48
N VAL A 16 -41.11 50.63 -39.59
CA VAL A 16 -39.87 50.02 -39.10
C VAL A 16 -39.86 49.91 -37.57
N ILE A 17 -40.32 50.94 -36.86
CA ILE A 17 -40.44 50.93 -35.39
C ILE A 17 -41.45 49.86 -34.93
N ALA A 18 -42.61 49.78 -35.58
CA ALA A 18 -43.63 48.78 -35.27
C ALA A 18 -43.13 47.35 -35.53
N GLY A 19 -42.44 47.12 -36.66
CA GLY A 19 -41.83 45.82 -36.96
C GLY A 19 -40.73 45.43 -35.97
N ALA A 20 -39.90 46.40 -35.53
CA ALA A 20 -38.88 46.18 -34.52
C ALA A 20 -39.48 45.79 -33.15
N LEU A 21 -40.56 46.45 -32.72
CA LEU A 21 -41.28 46.12 -31.49
C LEU A 21 -42.00 44.77 -31.58
N GLN A 22 -42.57 44.44 -32.74
CA GLN A 22 -43.20 43.13 -32.96
C GLN A 22 -42.18 41.98 -32.89
N ASP A 23 -41.00 42.13 -33.52
CA ASP A 23 -39.88 41.19 -33.39
C ASP A 23 -39.44 41.03 -31.91
N HIS A 24 -39.36 42.13 -31.17
CA HIS A 24 -39.01 42.11 -29.75
C HIS A 24 -40.04 41.35 -28.91
N ILE A 25 -41.34 41.55 -29.14
CA ILE A 25 -42.41 40.84 -28.45
C ILE A 25 -42.33 39.34 -28.78
N ILE A 26 -42.24 38.97 -30.06
CA ILE A 26 -42.20 37.56 -30.49
C ILE A 26 -40.99 36.80 -29.90
N ARG A 27 -39.82 37.45 -29.80
CA ARG A 27 -38.61 36.83 -29.25
C ARG A 27 -38.62 36.69 -27.72
N ASN A 28 -39.35 37.56 -27.01
CA ASN A 28 -39.39 37.55 -25.54
C ASN A 28 -40.65 36.88 -24.94
N VAL A 29 -41.74 36.75 -25.71
CA VAL A 29 -42.99 36.07 -25.26
C VAL A 29 -42.78 34.58 -24.88
N PRO A 30 -41.91 33.79 -25.52
CA PRO A 30 -41.60 32.43 -25.05
C PRO A 30 -40.98 32.39 -23.64
N GLN A 31 -40.39 33.49 -23.17
CA GLN A 31 -39.79 33.58 -21.83
C GLN A 31 -40.81 33.94 -20.73
N LEU A 32 -41.99 34.47 -21.09
CA LEU A 32 -43.03 34.78 -20.10
C LEU A 32 -43.81 33.53 -19.64
N HIS A 33 -43.90 32.49 -20.50
CA HIS A 33 -44.58 31.23 -20.18
C HIS A 33 -43.67 30.14 -19.58
N SER A 34 -42.35 30.36 -19.52
CA SER A 34 -41.39 29.42 -18.91
C SER A 34 -40.96 29.88 -17.51
N SER A 35 -41.93 30.32 -16.70
CA SER A 35 -41.76 30.56 -15.27
C SER A 35 -41.99 29.27 -14.48
N SER A 36 -41.27 28.19 -14.79
CA SER A 36 -41.23 27.01 -13.92
C SER A 36 -40.11 26.06 -14.32
N LEU A 37 -39.19 25.88 -13.36
CA LEU A 37 -38.11 24.88 -13.23
C LEU A 37 -36.76 25.22 -13.88
N PRO A 38 -35.65 25.24 -13.09
CA PRO A 38 -34.31 25.21 -13.66
C PRO A 38 -34.08 23.82 -14.28
N SER A 39 -33.86 23.79 -15.59
CA SER A 39 -33.36 22.61 -16.29
C SER A 39 -31.97 22.25 -15.75
N LEU A 40 -31.85 21.02 -15.27
CA LEU A 40 -30.56 20.37 -15.00
C LEU A 40 -29.69 20.44 -16.26
N PRO A 41 -28.40 20.82 -16.17
CA PRO A 41 -27.47 20.58 -17.27
C PRO A 41 -27.30 19.06 -17.42
N SER A 42 -27.78 18.55 -18.56
CA SER A 42 -27.55 17.19 -19.03
C SER A 42 -26.05 16.91 -19.06
N THR A 43 -25.58 16.03 -18.18
CA THR A 43 -24.23 15.50 -18.17
C THR A 43 -24.08 14.58 -19.38
N ARG A 44 -23.74 15.14 -20.55
CA ARG A 44 -23.09 14.36 -21.60
C ARG A 44 -21.60 14.37 -21.36
N LEU A 45 -21.16 13.49 -20.47
CA LEU A 45 -19.77 13.02 -20.43
C LEU A 45 -19.52 12.18 -21.68
N LEU A 46 -19.03 12.80 -22.75
CA LEU A 46 -18.37 12.08 -23.83
C LEU A 46 -16.92 11.83 -23.39
N HIS A 47 -16.71 10.69 -22.72
CA HIS A 47 -15.38 10.11 -22.60
C HIS A 47 -15.04 9.44 -23.94
N THR A 48 -14.42 10.17 -24.85
CA THR A 48 -13.68 9.57 -25.95
C THR A 48 -12.28 9.22 -25.48
N HIS A 49 -12.12 8.03 -24.89
CA HIS A 49 -10.80 7.41 -24.75
C HIS A 49 -10.35 6.86 -26.10
N THR A 50 -9.66 7.68 -26.88
CA THR A 50 -8.76 7.19 -27.93
C THR A 50 -7.34 7.30 -27.41
N ARG A 51 -6.82 6.18 -26.88
CA ARG A 51 -5.39 6.00 -26.67
C ARG A 51 -4.69 6.04 -28.03
N ARG A 52 -3.92 7.08 -28.28
CA ARG A 52 -2.75 7.01 -29.16
C ARG A 52 -1.59 7.67 -28.44
N HIS A 53 -0.52 6.88 -28.36
CA HIS A 53 0.79 7.23 -27.85
C HIS A 53 1.38 8.32 -28.76
N GLY A 54 1.81 9.42 -28.15
CA GLY A 54 2.55 10.50 -28.78
C GLY A 54 3.11 11.36 -27.65
N ASP A 55 4.42 11.24 -27.44
CA ASP A 55 5.20 12.23 -26.69
C ASP A 55 5.01 13.58 -27.36
N ASP A 56 4.40 14.54 -26.65
CA ASP A 56 4.59 15.95 -26.88
C ASP A 56 4.43 16.68 -25.53
N ASP A 57 5.54 17.27 -25.11
CA ASP A 57 5.72 18.25 -24.06
C ASP A 57 4.91 19.51 -24.41
N ASP A 58 3.77 19.75 -23.75
CA ASP A 58 3.15 21.09 -23.66
C ASP A 58 2.20 21.11 -22.45
N GLY A 59 2.19 22.22 -21.71
CA GLY A 59 1.75 22.30 -20.31
C GLY A 59 0.35 21.75 -20.01
N ASP A 60 0.26 21.00 -18.90
CA ASP A 60 -0.99 20.62 -18.20
C ASP A 60 -1.67 21.86 -17.56
N ASP A 61 -1.82 22.92 -18.35
CA ASP A 61 -2.59 24.11 -17.98
C ASP A 61 -4.07 23.76 -18.16
N GLU A 62 -4.66 23.24 -17.08
CA GLU A 62 -6.12 23.07 -16.92
C GLU A 62 -6.84 24.27 -17.55
N LEU A 63 -7.50 24.04 -18.72
CA LEU A 63 -8.03 25.12 -19.55
C LEU A 63 -9.04 25.97 -18.78
N GLU A 64 -8.81 27.28 -18.71
CA GLU A 64 -9.73 28.22 -18.07
C GLU A 64 -10.90 28.56 -19.01
N PHE A 65 -12.14 28.49 -18.51
CA PHE A 65 -13.34 28.77 -19.30
C PHE A 65 -14.39 29.56 -18.52
N VAL A 66 -15.26 30.26 -19.25
CA VAL A 66 -16.38 31.03 -18.69
C VAL A 66 -17.60 30.11 -18.51
N LEU A 67 -18.19 30.09 -17.32
CA LEU A 67 -19.32 29.23 -16.97
C LEU A 67 -20.66 29.70 -17.53
N ASP A 68 -20.82 31.02 -17.72
CA ASP A 68 -22.09 31.59 -18.16
C ASP A 68 -22.39 31.26 -19.63
N SER A 69 -23.67 31.06 -19.97
CA SER A 69 -24.14 30.80 -21.35
C SER A 69 -24.17 32.08 -22.19
N THR A 70 -23.93 31.98 -23.50
CA THR A 70 -23.89 33.15 -24.39
C THR A 70 -25.24 33.88 -24.37
N PRO A 71 -25.27 35.22 -24.15
CA PRO A 71 -26.53 35.94 -24.12
C PRO A 71 -27.21 35.89 -25.51
N PRO A 72 -28.55 35.83 -25.57
CA PRO A 72 -29.26 35.85 -26.83
C PRO A 72 -28.97 37.13 -27.61
N PRO A 73 -28.92 37.07 -28.96
CA PRO A 73 -28.62 38.24 -29.78
C PRO A 73 -29.67 39.34 -29.57
N LEU A 74 -29.22 40.59 -29.52
CA LEU A 74 -30.10 41.76 -29.33
C LEU A 74 -31.18 41.81 -30.41
N THR A 75 -32.42 42.02 -29.97
CA THR A 75 -33.59 42.24 -30.83
C THR A 75 -33.45 43.53 -31.64
N LEU A 76 -34.17 43.65 -32.75
CA LEU A 76 -34.11 44.86 -33.58
C LEU A 76 -34.53 46.11 -32.78
N ALA A 77 -35.53 46.00 -31.90
CA ALA A 77 -35.94 47.10 -31.03
C ALA A 77 -34.84 47.56 -30.08
N GLN A 78 -34.05 46.64 -29.54
CA GLN A 78 -32.92 46.96 -28.66
C GLN A 78 -31.78 47.62 -29.43
N LYS A 79 -31.49 47.14 -30.64
CA LYS A 79 -30.49 47.77 -31.52
C LYS A 79 -30.86 49.19 -31.95
N LEU A 80 -32.15 49.45 -32.13
CA LEU A 80 -32.68 50.78 -32.47
C LEU A 80 -32.89 51.69 -31.25
N GLY A 81 -32.58 51.23 -30.04
CA GLY A 81 -32.76 52.00 -28.80
C GLY A 81 -34.23 52.23 -28.41
N LEU A 82 -35.17 51.50 -29.00
CA LEU A 82 -36.60 51.58 -28.68
C LEU A 82 -36.93 50.86 -27.37
N VAL A 83 -36.12 49.87 -27.00
CA VAL A 83 -36.19 49.13 -25.73
C VAL A 83 -34.77 49.04 -25.16
N ALA A 84 -34.63 49.17 -23.84
CA ALA A 84 -33.34 49.00 -23.19
C ALA A 84 -32.75 47.62 -23.50
N ALA A 85 -31.49 47.59 -23.95
CA ALA A 85 -30.75 46.34 -24.04
C ALA A 85 -30.61 45.73 -22.64
N PRO A 86 -30.64 44.39 -22.48
CA PRO A 86 -30.39 43.76 -21.20
C PRO A 86 -29.00 44.17 -20.72
N GLY A 87 -28.84 44.61 -19.47
CA GLY A 87 -27.54 45.04 -18.93
C GLY A 87 -26.44 43.97 -19.05
N CYS A 88 -26.83 42.71 -19.16
CA CYS A 88 -25.99 41.53 -19.36
C CYS A 88 -25.52 41.32 -20.84
N SER A 89 -25.79 42.25 -21.76
CA SER A 89 -25.47 42.05 -23.18
C SER A 89 -23.99 42.22 -23.53
N ARG A 90 -23.16 42.76 -22.63
CA ARG A 90 -21.73 42.92 -22.87
C ARG A 90 -20.94 41.85 -22.13
N ARG A 91 -20.53 40.82 -22.87
CA ARG A 91 -19.50 39.89 -22.42
C ARG A 91 -18.17 40.60 -22.21
N LEU A 92 -17.44 40.19 -21.20
CA LEU A 92 -16.05 40.62 -21.08
C LEU A 92 -15.22 39.99 -22.22
N SER A 93 -14.40 40.79 -22.89
CA SER A 93 -13.45 40.28 -23.88
C SER A 93 -12.36 39.44 -23.21
N VAL A 94 -11.61 38.66 -23.99
CA VAL A 94 -10.47 37.90 -23.48
C VAL A 94 -9.44 38.84 -22.82
N ASP A 95 -9.19 40.01 -23.41
CA ASP A 95 -8.27 41.03 -22.87
C ASP A 95 -8.80 41.68 -21.60
N GLU A 96 -10.12 41.89 -21.50
CA GLU A 96 -10.72 42.38 -20.25
C GLU A 96 -10.59 41.34 -19.14
N TRP A 97 -10.70 40.05 -19.47
CA TRP A 97 -10.48 38.97 -18.50
C TRP A 97 -9.02 38.83 -18.07
N THR A 98 -8.04 39.02 -18.96
CA THR A 98 -6.63 38.99 -18.59
C THR A 98 -6.31 40.14 -17.63
N GLU A 99 -6.92 41.31 -17.83
CA GLU A 99 -6.80 42.44 -16.90
C GLU A 99 -7.47 42.14 -15.54
N VAL A 100 -8.69 41.58 -15.53
CA VAL A 100 -9.36 41.16 -14.27
C VAL A 100 -8.53 40.12 -13.52
N LYS A 101 -7.96 39.14 -14.22
CA LYS A 101 -7.06 38.13 -13.64
C LYS A 101 -5.78 38.78 -13.11
N SER A 102 -5.19 39.72 -13.84
CA SER A 102 -3.99 40.45 -13.42
C SER A 102 -4.22 41.25 -12.14
N ARG A 103 -5.40 41.88 -11.99
CA ARG A 103 -5.80 42.55 -10.74
C ARG A 103 -5.92 41.57 -9.58
N SER A 104 -6.55 40.42 -9.80
CA SER A 104 -6.73 39.42 -8.75
C SER A 104 -5.40 38.81 -8.29
N LEU A 105 -4.48 38.55 -9.22
CA LEU A 105 -3.12 38.10 -8.92
C LEU A 105 -2.34 39.14 -8.10
N ARG A 106 -2.44 40.43 -8.46
CA ARG A 106 -1.79 41.53 -7.73
C ARG A 106 -2.32 41.68 -6.31
N ASN A 107 -3.62 41.46 -6.11
CA ASN A 107 -4.24 41.48 -4.79
C ASN A 107 -3.95 40.21 -3.97
N GLY A 108 -3.52 39.13 -4.64
CA GLY A 108 -3.24 37.85 -4.01
C GLY A 108 -4.50 37.11 -3.60
N ASP A 109 -5.64 37.31 -4.27
CA ASP A 109 -6.93 36.75 -3.83
C ASP A 109 -6.93 35.21 -3.77
N SER A 110 -6.14 34.55 -4.64
CA SER A 110 -5.99 33.08 -4.62
C SER A 110 -5.06 32.56 -3.52
N THR A 111 -4.30 33.43 -2.85
CA THR A 111 -3.47 33.08 -1.69
C THR A 111 -4.25 33.17 -0.38
N GLN A 112 -5.25 34.05 -0.33
CA GLN A 112 -6.15 34.20 0.81
C GLN A 112 -7.19 33.08 0.83
N PRO A 113 -7.73 32.71 2.00
CA PRO A 113 -8.81 31.74 2.07
C PRO A 113 -10.09 32.29 1.43
N CYS A 114 -10.98 31.40 0.99
CA CYS A 114 -12.26 31.80 0.44
C CYS A 114 -13.09 32.55 1.50
N SER A 115 -13.60 33.74 1.17
CA SER A 115 -14.36 34.56 2.12
C SER A 115 -15.74 34.01 2.51
N ILE A 116 -16.21 32.94 1.85
CA ILE A 116 -17.48 32.28 2.18
C ILE A 116 -17.28 31.16 3.22
N CYS A 117 -16.33 30.25 2.99
CA CYS A 117 -16.09 29.10 3.87
C CYS A 117 -14.86 29.23 4.77
N THR A 118 -14.04 30.27 4.57
CA THR A 118 -12.79 30.55 5.30
C THR A 118 -11.68 29.49 5.12
N GLU A 119 -11.82 28.59 4.15
CA GLU A 119 -10.84 27.54 3.83
C GLU A 119 -9.91 27.96 2.67
N GLU A 120 -8.70 27.41 2.65
CA GLU A 120 -7.79 27.55 1.51
C GLU A 120 -8.36 26.87 0.24
N PHE A 121 -8.01 27.40 -0.94
CA PHE A 121 -8.50 26.86 -2.21
C PHE A 121 -8.00 25.44 -2.51
N CYS A 122 -6.77 25.11 -2.12
CA CYS A 122 -6.17 23.79 -2.34
C CYS A 122 -6.38 23.32 -3.79
N LEU A 123 -6.84 22.09 -4.01
CA LEU A 123 -7.15 21.51 -5.33
C LEU A 123 -8.62 21.70 -5.75
N GLN A 124 -9.41 22.48 -5.01
CA GLN A 124 -10.82 22.65 -5.31
C GLN A 124 -11.02 23.64 -6.48
N PRO A 125 -12.07 23.47 -7.30
CA PRO A 125 -12.35 24.38 -8.41
C PRO A 125 -12.67 25.77 -7.88
N GLN A 126 -11.91 26.76 -8.35
CA GLN A 126 -12.03 28.16 -7.97
C GLN A 126 -12.57 28.97 -9.15
N VAL A 127 -13.30 30.03 -8.84
CA VAL A 127 -13.93 30.90 -9.83
C VAL A 127 -13.58 32.36 -9.57
N LEU A 128 -13.25 33.05 -10.65
CA LEU A 128 -13.02 34.49 -10.73
C LEU A 128 -14.26 35.17 -11.28
N LEU A 129 -14.75 36.16 -10.56
CA LEU A 129 -15.87 37.00 -11.01
C LEU A 129 -15.37 38.19 -11.83
N SER A 130 -16.23 38.74 -12.70
CA SER A 130 -15.95 40.00 -13.42
C SER A 130 -15.62 41.18 -12.50
N CYS A 131 -16.07 41.15 -11.24
CA CYS A 131 -15.73 42.11 -10.20
C CYS A 131 -14.39 41.81 -9.48
N SER A 132 -13.51 40.99 -10.08
CA SER A 132 -12.19 40.58 -9.56
C SER A 132 -12.18 39.86 -8.20
N HIS A 133 -13.27 39.24 -7.78
CA HIS A 133 -13.31 38.47 -6.53
C HIS A 133 -13.25 36.96 -6.82
N VAL A 134 -12.57 36.21 -5.94
CA VAL A 134 -12.33 34.77 -6.09
C VAL A 134 -13.04 33.96 -4.99
N PHE A 135 -13.67 32.86 -5.38
CA PHE A 135 -14.37 31.95 -4.47
C PHE A 135 -14.25 30.49 -4.94
N HIS A 136 -14.57 29.52 -4.08
CA HIS A 136 -14.79 28.15 -4.55
C HIS A 136 -16.05 28.12 -5.39
N GLN A 137 -16.03 27.37 -6.49
CA GLN A 137 -17.18 27.21 -7.37
C GLN A 137 -18.42 26.73 -6.60
N VAL A 138 -18.22 25.80 -5.65
CA VAL A 138 -19.29 25.24 -4.83
C VAL A 138 -19.83 26.26 -3.84
N CYS A 139 -18.96 27.06 -3.21
CA CYS A 139 -19.34 28.08 -2.25
C CYS A 139 -20.17 29.18 -2.93
N LEU A 140 -19.72 29.67 -4.09
CA LEU A 140 -20.47 30.66 -4.86
C LEU A 140 -21.84 30.13 -5.28
N ARG A 141 -21.90 28.90 -5.82
CA ARG A 141 -23.16 28.26 -6.24
C ARG A 141 -24.16 28.13 -5.09
N LYS A 142 -23.68 27.84 -3.87
CA LYS A 142 -24.54 27.79 -2.66
C LYS A 142 -25.11 29.16 -2.32
N VAL A 143 -24.30 30.22 -2.38
CA VAL A 143 -24.75 31.59 -2.12
C VAL A 143 -25.77 32.04 -3.17
N GLU A 144 -25.53 31.77 -4.44
CA GLU A 144 -26.47 32.07 -5.52
C GLU A 144 -27.82 31.34 -5.33
N ARG A 145 -27.76 30.07 -4.92
CA ARG A 145 -28.96 29.26 -4.63
C ARG A 145 -29.74 29.77 -3.42
N PHE A 146 -29.04 30.23 -2.38
CA PHE A 146 -29.66 30.75 -1.17
C PHE A 146 -30.29 32.14 -1.39
N SER A 147 -29.57 33.04 -2.07
CA SER A 147 -30.02 34.40 -2.35
C SER A 147 -31.05 34.47 -3.49
N GLY A 148 -31.13 33.44 -4.33
CA GLY A 148 -31.99 33.41 -5.52
C GLY A 148 -31.58 34.42 -6.59
N ARG A 149 -30.41 35.06 -6.46
CA ARG A 149 -29.88 36.10 -7.34
C ARG A 149 -28.37 35.92 -7.49
N LYS A 150 -27.83 36.21 -8.67
CA LYS A 150 -26.38 36.26 -8.92
C LYS A 150 -25.82 37.60 -8.44
N CYS A 151 -25.27 37.60 -7.24
CA CYS A 151 -24.75 38.80 -6.56
C CYS A 151 -23.45 38.46 -5.81
N CYS A 152 -22.41 39.27 -6.01
CA CYS A 152 -21.10 39.01 -5.40
C CYS A 152 -21.19 39.16 -3.88
N PRO A 153 -20.72 38.19 -3.08
CA PRO A 153 -20.73 38.28 -1.62
C PRO A 153 -19.97 39.48 -1.03
N LEU A 154 -18.94 39.97 -1.75
CA LEU A 154 -18.05 41.03 -1.26
C LEU A 154 -18.52 42.41 -1.70
N CYS A 155 -18.69 42.64 -3.00
CA CYS A 155 -19.02 43.96 -3.54
C CYS A 155 -20.49 44.14 -3.96
N ARG A 156 -21.31 43.10 -3.81
CA ARG A 156 -22.74 43.10 -4.16
C ARG A 156 -23.05 43.43 -5.63
N THR A 157 -22.05 43.38 -6.51
CA THR A 157 -22.26 43.53 -7.95
C THR A 157 -23.18 42.41 -8.44
N GLU A 158 -24.27 42.80 -9.09
CA GLU A 158 -25.21 41.87 -9.72
C GLU A 158 -24.78 41.54 -11.14
N GLN A 159 -25.24 40.38 -11.65
CA GLN A 159 -25.06 39.98 -13.06
C GLN A 159 -23.58 39.94 -13.52
N TYR A 160 -22.68 39.47 -12.64
CA TYR A 160 -21.29 39.22 -13.00
C TYR A 160 -21.15 38.01 -13.95
N GLU A 161 -20.05 37.99 -14.69
CA GLU A 161 -19.59 36.79 -15.39
C GLU A 161 -18.65 35.98 -14.50
N THR A 162 -18.65 34.67 -14.66
CA THR A 162 -17.89 33.71 -13.86
C THR A 162 -16.92 32.93 -14.73
N ARG A 163 -15.62 33.00 -14.42
CA ARG A 163 -14.56 32.25 -15.09
C ARG A 163 -13.93 31.25 -14.12
N VAL A 164 -13.75 30.00 -14.53
CA VAL A 164 -12.98 29.01 -13.77
C VAL A 164 -11.50 29.35 -13.91
N ILE A 165 -10.79 29.39 -12.78
CA ILE A 165 -9.35 29.64 -12.71
C ILE A 165 -8.66 28.48 -11.97
N HIS A 166 -7.34 28.36 -12.07
CA HIS A 166 -6.57 27.28 -11.40
C HIS A 166 -5.34 27.77 -10.60
N ASP A 167 -5.19 29.09 -10.45
CA ASP A 167 -4.14 29.74 -9.66
C ASP A 167 -3.97 29.21 -8.22
N GLY A 168 -5.06 29.00 -7.45
CA GLY A 168 -4.99 28.46 -6.09
C GLY A 168 -4.47 27.02 -6.05
N ALA A 169 -4.84 26.20 -7.05
CA ALA A 169 -4.33 24.85 -7.20
C ALA A 169 -2.84 24.85 -7.56
N ARG A 170 -2.39 25.75 -8.43
CA ARG A 170 -0.97 25.95 -8.74
C ARG A 170 -0.17 26.33 -7.49
N LEU A 171 -0.62 27.33 -6.74
CA LEU A 171 0.00 27.76 -5.49
C LEU A 171 0.04 26.63 -4.44
N TYR A 172 -1.02 25.84 -4.34
CA TYR A 172 -1.06 24.69 -3.43
C TYR A 172 -0.08 23.58 -3.83
N ARG A 173 0.03 23.28 -5.13
CA ARG A 173 1.02 22.34 -5.66
C ARG A 173 2.45 22.80 -5.34
N GLU A 174 2.75 24.08 -5.49
CA GLU A 174 4.04 24.68 -5.10
C GLU A 174 4.30 24.55 -3.59
N LYS A 175 3.32 24.91 -2.74
CA LYS A 175 3.43 24.72 -1.28
C LYS A 175 3.71 23.25 -0.93
N CYS A 176 3.02 22.31 -1.55
CA CYS A 176 3.22 20.88 -1.35
C CYS A 176 4.62 20.44 -1.78
N ALA A 177 5.09 20.88 -2.95
CA ALA A 177 6.43 20.59 -3.44
C ALA A 177 7.50 21.11 -2.46
N LEU A 178 7.37 22.34 -1.96
CA LEU A 178 8.28 22.90 -0.96
C LEU A 178 8.28 22.08 0.35
N ARG A 179 7.13 21.62 0.81
CA ARG A 179 7.03 20.76 2.01
C ARG A 179 7.74 19.42 1.82
N ILE A 180 7.53 18.78 0.68
CA ILE A 180 8.19 17.50 0.33
C ILE A 180 9.71 17.71 0.25
N GLN A 181 10.15 18.75 -0.46
CA GLN A 181 11.57 19.07 -0.60
C GLN A 181 12.21 19.39 0.75
N ALA A 182 11.56 20.18 1.61
CA ALA A 182 12.07 20.50 2.94
C ALA A 182 12.19 19.24 3.81
N TRP A 183 11.18 18.36 3.78
CA TRP A 183 11.22 17.10 4.51
C TRP A 183 12.33 16.18 4.02
N TRP A 184 12.45 16.02 2.70
CA TRP A 184 13.51 15.22 2.07
C TRP A 184 14.90 15.75 2.41
N ARG A 185 15.15 17.06 2.24
CA ARG A 185 16.40 17.70 2.63
C ARG A 185 16.71 17.43 4.10
N GLY A 186 15.73 17.59 4.98
CA GLY A 186 15.86 17.28 6.40
C GLY A 186 16.20 15.80 6.68
N CYS A 187 15.58 14.87 5.96
CA CYS A 187 15.86 13.42 6.09
C CYS A 187 17.28 13.08 5.65
N VAL A 188 17.74 13.63 4.52
CA VAL A 188 19.11 13.47 4.02
C VAL A 188 20.10 14.01 5.04
N THR A 189 19.92 15.25 5.51
CA THR A 189 20.80 15.86 6.52
C THR A 189 20.84 15.04 7.81
N ARG A 190 19.70 14.57 8.32
CA ARG A 190 19.65 13.73 9.53
C ARG A 190 20.37 12.40 9.34
N LYS A 191 20.26 11.77 8.16
CA LYS A 191 20.99 10.53 7.85
C LYS A 191 22.50 10.78 7.87
N CYS A 192 22.98 11.78 7.13
CA CYS A 192 24.39 12.16 7.12
C CYS A 192 24.89 12.54 8.52
N TYR A 193 24.09 13.27 9.30
CA TYR A 193 24.43 13.68 10.65
C TYR A 193 24.52 12.49 11.62
N ARG A 194 23.62 11.51 11.51
CA ARG A 194 23.67 10.28 12.31
C ARG A 194 24.93 9.48 12.01
N ASP A 195 25.30 9.36 10.73
CA ASP A 195 26.51 8.64 10.33
C ASP A 195 27.77 9.38 10.79
N MET A 196 27.79 10.71 10.69
CA MET A 196 28.89 11.54 11.22
C MET A 196 29.02 11.42 12.75
N ARG A 197 27.92 11.37 13.50
CA ARG A 197 27.93 11.16 14.97
C ARG A 197 28.53 9.81 15.41
N LYS A 198 28.64 8.82 14.52
CA LYS A 198 29.32 7.55 14.85
C LYS A 198 30.85 7.67 14.85
N VAL A 199 31.38 8.67 14.16
CA VAL A 199 32.82 8.83 13.93
C VAL A 199 33.37 10.03 14.71
N VAL A 200 32.61 11.12 14.80
CA VAL A 200 33.06 12.35 15.45
C VAL A 200 32.61 12.38 16.92
N PRO A 201 33.55 12.50 17.88
CA PRO A 201 33.21 12.59 19.29
C PRO A 201 32.49 13.91 19.61
N PRO A 202 31.44 13.89 20.45
CA PRO A 202 30.78 15.10 20.94
C PRO A 202 31.72 15.99 21.77
N ASN A 203 31.46 17.31 21.77
CA ASN A 203 32.19 18.27 22.61
C ASN A 203 31.76 18.22 24.09
N ASP A 204 30.49 17.89 24.34
CA ASP A 204 29.97 17.77 25.70
C ASP A 204 30.64 16.59 26.44
N PRO A 205 31.15 16.79 27.67
CA PRO A 205 31.93 15.78 28.38
C PRO A 205 31.14 14.51 28.71
N GLN A 206 29.85 14.59 29.04
CA GLN A 206 29.03 13.42 29.38
C GLN A 206 28.71 12.59 28.13
N LEU A 207 28.36 13.27 27.03
CA LEU A 207 28.10 12.61 25.75
C LEU A 207 29.38 12.01 25.17
N ARG A 208 30.53 12.67 25.37
CA ARG A 208 31.84 12.16 24.97
C ARG A 208 32.22 10.90 25.73
N HIS A 209 31.98 10.85 27.04
CA HIS A 209 32.22 9.63 27.83
C HIS A 209 31.39 8.45 27.30
N THR A 210 30.09 8.69 27.08
CA THR A 210 29.16 7.67 26.54
C THR A 210 29.59 7.19 25.15
N PHE A 211 30.05 8.12 24.28
CA PHE A 211 30.55 7.79 22.94
C PHE A 211 31.74 6.82 22.99
N PHE A 212 32.74 7.12 23.82
CA PHE A 212 33.92 6.25 23.95
C PHE A 212 33.60 4.93 24.65
N GLN A 213 32.69 4.93 25.62
CA GLN A 213 32.21 3.71 26.27
C GLN A 213 31.57 2.76 25.25
N LEU A 214 30.66 3.23 24.41
CA LEU A 214 30.03 2.42 23.37
C LEU A 214 31.05 1.90 22.35
N LYS A 215 32.03 2.74 21.97
CA LYS A 215 33.11 2.33 21.07
C LYS A 215 34.01 1.25 21.67
N PHE A 216 34.30 1.35 22.97
CA PHE A 216 35.07 0.34 23.68
C PHE A 216 34.31 -0.97 23.80
N GLN A 217 33.00 -0.91 24.06
CA GLN A 217 32.12 -2.08 24.06
C GLN A 217 32.10 -2.77 22.68
N GLU A 218 31.95 -2.02 21.59
CA GLU A 218 31.99 -2.57 20.23
C GLU A 218 33.31 -3.31 19.93
N LEU A 219 34.45 -2.76 20.36
CA LEU A 219 35.76 -3.41 20.22
C LEU A 219 35.88 -4.65 21.11
N ASN A 220 35.41 -4.58 22.35
CA ASN A 220 35.41 -5.70 23.27
C ASN A 220 34.54 -6.85 22.77
N ASP A 221 33.34 -6.55 22.28
CA ASP A 221 32.42 -7.55 21.72
C ASP A 221 33.01 -8.17 20.46
N SER A 222 33.62 -7.38 19.57
CA SER A 222 34.34 -7.88 18.39
C SER A 222 35.51 -8.78 18.80
N LEU A 223 36.23 -8.42 19.86
CA LEU A 223 37.35 -9.22 20.36
C LEU A 223 36.86 -10.55 20.96
N VAL A 224 35.83 -10.51 21.81
CA VAL A 224 35.20 -11.71 22.38
C VAL A 224 34.64 -12.63 21.29
N GLN A 225 34.05 -12.07 20.23
CA GLN A 225 33.59 -12.84 19.08
C GLN A 225 34.74 -13.46 18.28
N SER A 226 35.89 -12.78 18.20
CA SER A 226 37.09 -13.30 17.54
C SER A 226 37.77 -14.42 18.33
N PHE A 227 37.59 -14.43 19.66
CA PHE A 227 37.99 -15.55 20.48
C PHE A 227 36.96 -16.67 20.31
N SER A 228 37.38 -17.74 19.63
CA SER A 228 36.60 -18.96 19.48
C SER A 228 36.29 -19.54 20.86
N SER A 229 35.08 -19.29 21.36
CA SER A 229 34.50 -20.03 22.48
C SER A 229 34.01 -21.40 21.99
N ASP A 230 34.82 -22.09 21.20
CA ASP A 230 34.53 -23.48 20.80
C ASP A 230 34.92 -24.48 21.90
N VAL A 231 34.94 -23.99 23.14
CA VAL A 231 35.00 -24.82 24.34
C VAL A 231 33.84 -25.80 24.33
N ASP A 232 32.67 -25.38 23.85
CA ASP A 232 31.51 -26.26 23.75
C ASP A 232 31.69 -27.40 22.72
N SER A 233 32.40 -27.19 21.60
CA SER A 233 32.72 -28.32 20.70
C SER A 233 33.76 -29.23 21.30
N PHE A 234 34.80 -28.68 21.92
CA PHE A 234 35.80 -29.48 22.62
C PHE A 234 35.17 -30.35 23.72
N LEU A 235 34.24 -29.80 24.52
CA LEU A 235 33.52 -30.53 25.55
C LEU A 235 32.60 -31.61 24.95
N ARG A 236 31.93 -31.33 23.83
CA ARG A 236 31.14 -32.34 23.10
C ARG A 236 32.00 -33.50 22.60
N ASP A 237 33.20 -33.21 22.08
CA ASP A 237 34.12 -34.24 21.59
C ASP A 237 34.64 -35.13 22.73
N LEU A 238 34.91 -34.53 23.91
CA LEU A 238 35.26 -35.29 25.12
C LEU A 238 34.12 -36.19 25.59
N ASP A 239 32.90 -35.67 25.67
CA ASP A 239 31.73 -36.47 26.07
C ASP A 239 31.49 -37.63 25.09
N HIS A 240 31.69 -37.40 23.79
CA HIS A 240 31.59 -38.44 22.77
C HIS A 240 32.65 -39.53 22.96
N SER A 241 33.91 -39.13 23.19
CA SER A 241 35.02 -40.07 23.46
C SER A 241 34.79 -40.91 24.72
N VAL A 242 34.26 -40.29 25.79
CA VAL A 242 33.92 -40.98 27.04
C VAL A 242 32.75 -41.94 26.83
N ALA A 243 31.72 -41.56 26.05
CA ALA A 243 30.60 -42.43 25.72
C ALA A 243 31.06 -43.67 24.93
N GLN A 244 31.88 -43.48 23.89
CA GLN A 244 32.46 -44.57 23.12
C GLN A 244 33.29 -45.52 23.99
N SER A 245 34.10 -44.97 24.91
CA SER A 245 34.88 -45.79 25.84
C SER A 245 33.98 -46.62 26.76
N ARG A 246 32.90 -46.05 27.29
CA ARG A 246 31.91 -46.76 28.12
C ARG A 246 31.21 -47.88 27.36
N ASP A 247 30.92 -47.68 26.08
CA ASP A 247 30.29 -48.72 25.24
C ASP A 247 31.22 -49.93 25.05
N VAL A 248 32.53 -49.70 24.90
CA VAL A 248 33.54 -50.78 24.83
C VAL A 248 33.62 -51.55 26.15
N PHE A 249 33.60 -50.86 27.29
CA PHE A 249 33.59 -51.53 28.61
C PHE A 249 32.31 -52.34 28.82
N GLN A 250 31.15 -51.83 28.42
CA GLN A 250 29.90 -52.60 28.47
C GLN A 250 29.96 -53.85 27.60
N LEU A 251 30.56 -53.76 26.40
CA LEU A 251 30.78 -54.93 25.54
C LEU A 251 31.69 -55.96 26.23
N PHE A 252 32.75 -55.51 26.89
CA PHE A 252 33.67 -56.37 27.62
C PHE A 252 33.00 -57.09 28.79
N ASP A 253 32.19 -56.37 29.58
CA ASP A 253 31.40 -56.93 30.68
C ASP A 253 30.40 -57.98 30.17
N LEU A 254 29.72 -57.70 29.05
CA LEU A 254 28.81 -58.64 28.40
C LEU A 254 29.53 -59.91 27.91
N LEU A 255 30.78 -59.79 27.45
CA LEU A 255 31.58 -60.92 26.99
C LEU A 255 32.18 -61.72 28.15
N HIS A 256 32.60 -61.07 29.25
CA HIS A 256 33.21 -61.73 30.42
C HIS A 256 32.19 -62.31 31.42
N SER A 257 30.93 -61.88 31.36
CA SER A 257 29.81 -62.48 32.11
C SER A 257 29.43 -63.89 31.60
N SER A 258 30.19 -64.43 30.64
CA SER A 258 30.13 -65.84 30.20
C SER A 258 30.79 -66.83 31.17
N SER A 259 31.33 -66.37 32.30
CA SER A 259 31.74 -67.26 33.41
C SER A 259 30.65 -67.37 34.48
N SER A 260 29.85 -68.43 34.33
CA SER A 260 29.21 -69.19 35.42
C SER A 260 28.14 -68.46 36.28
N GLY A 261 26.87 -68.57 35.85
CA GLY A 261 25.71 -68.63 36.77
C GLY A 261 24.68 -67.50 36.67
N VAL A 262 25.02 -66.34 36.12
CA VAL A 262 24.11 -65.15 36.07
C VAL A 262 23.36 -65.03 34.74
N GLN A 263 23.81 -65.74 33.68
CA GLN A 263 23.24 -65.61 32.32
C GLN A 263 21.75 -65.99 32.22
N GLU A 264 21.28 -67.00 32.94
CA GLU A 264 19.93 -67.53 32.71
C GLU A 264 18.82 -66.57 33.16
N GLU A 265 19.04 -65.81 34.25
CA GLU A 265 18.11 -64.77 34.69
C GLU A 265 18.07 -63.56 33.74
N GLU A 266 19.22 -63.18 33.16
CA GLU A 266 19.28 -62.06 32.22
C GLU A 266 18.61 -62.40 30.89
N TRP A 267 18.80 -63.62 30.40
CA TRP A 267 18.11 -64.11 29.20
C TRP A 267 16.63 -64.35 29.45
N MET A 268 16.21 -64.82 30.64
CA MET A 268 14.80 -64.87 31.02
C MET A 268 14.16 -63.47 31.04
N LYS A 269 14.83 -62.45 31.60
CA LYS A 269 14.34 -61.05 31.57
C LYS A 269 14.27 -60.50 30.15
N ALA A 270 15.23 -60.84 29.29
CA ALA A 270 15.22 -60.43 27.88
C ALA A 270 14.09 -61.11 27.10
N GLN A 271 13.80 -62.38 27.41
CA GLN A 271 12.70 -63.15 26.82
C GLN A 271 11.34 -62.61 27.28
N GLU A 272 11.17 -62.32 28.58
CA GLU A 272 9.95 -61.72 29.12
C GLU A 272 9.66 -60.34 28.47
N LYS A 273 10.69 -59.50 28.33
CA LYS A 273 10.56 -58.22 27.62
C LYS A 273 10.23 -58.39 26.13
N ALA A 274 10.73 -59.44 25.49
CA ALA A 274 10.39 -59.74 24.10
C ALA A 274 8.93 -60.18 23.96
N ILE A 275 8.41 -60.96 24.92
CA ILE A 275 7.00 -61.36 24.99
C ILE A 275 6.09 -60.15 25.24
N GLN A 276 6.45 -59.26 26.18
CA GLN A 276 5.70 -58.02 26.46
C GLN A 276 5.60 -57.09 25.25
N ARG A 277 6.56 -57.15 24.32
CA ARG A 277 6.57 -56.35 23.09
C ARG A 277 5.70 -56.94 21.98
N GLU A 278 5.15 -58.15 22.17
CA GLU A 278 4.31 -58.88 21.21
C GLU A 278 4.90 -58.93 19.78
N ALA A 279 6.23 -59.04 19.65
CA ALA A 279 6.89 -59.10 18.36
C ALA A 279 6.61 -60.47 17.69
N ARG A 280 5.57 -60.52 16.84
CA ARG A 280 5.15 -61.73 16.12
C ARG A 280 5.84 -61.90 14.77
N ASP A 281 6.29 -60.80 14.18
CA ASP A 281 6.92 -60.77 12.86
C ASP A 281 8.39 -60.33 12.98
N CYS A 282 9.24 -60.87 12.10
CA CYS A 282 10.63 -60.46 12.01
C CYS A 282 10.70 -59.04 11.40
N PRO A 283 11.27 -58.04 12.09
CA PRO A 283 11.26 -56.66 11.61
C PRO A 283 12.12 -56.40 10.36
N ILE A 284 12.97 -57.36 9.97
CA ILE A 284 13.84 -57.25 8.79
C ILE A 284 13.10 -57.71 7.52
N CYS A 285 12.43 -58.86 7.57
CA CYS A 285 11.75 -59.46 6.42
C CYS A 285 10.22 -59.37 6.47
N LEU A 286 9.65 -58.87 7.57
CA LEU A 286 8.22 -58.68 7.82
C LEU A 286 7.40 -59.99 7.75
N THR A 287 8.03 -61.13 8.00
CA THR A 287 7.37 -62.45 8.04
C THR A 287 7.29 -63.00 9.46
N PRO A 288 6.28 -63.84 9.78
CA PRO A 288 6.07 -64.33 11.14
C PRO A 288 7.29 -65.12 11.66
N LEU A 289 7.63 -64.87 12.93
CA LEU A 289 8.74 -65.55 13.63
C LEU A 289 8.41 -67.02 13.95
N SER A 290 7.12 -67.37 14.03
CA SER A 290 6.65 -68.76 14.20
C SER A 290 5.52 -69.05 13.21
N GLY A 291 5.76 -69.97 12.27
CA GLY A 291 4.77 -70.37 11.27
C GLY A 291 5.15 -71.69 10.61
N ALA A 292 4.15 -72.52 10.29
CA ALA A 292 4.29 -73.92 9.81
C ALA A 292 5.10 -74.12 8.51
N ARG A 293 5.64 -73.04 7.91
CA ARG A 293 6.43 -73.06 6.67
C ARG A 293 7.80 -72.39 6.79
N SER A 294 8.16 -71.82 7.93
CA SER A 294 9.45 -71.17 8.16
C SER A 294 10.31 -72.02 9.10
N CYS A 295 11.09 -72.94 8.53
CA CYS A 295 12.08 -73.75 9.27
C CYS A 295 13.35 -72.93 9.63
N THR A 296 13.23 -71.61 9.78
CA THR A 296 14.37 -70.73 10.07
C THR A 296 14.47 -70.47 11.57
N PRO A 297 15.61 -70.76 12.22
CA PRO A 297 15.79 -70.53 13.65
C PRO A 297 15.63 -69.05 13.99
N VAL A 298 14.98 -68.76 15.13
CA VAL A 298 14.78 -67.41 15.67
C VAL A 298 15.87 -67.14 16.70
N VAL A 299 16.35 -65.90 16.74
CA VAL A 299 17.42 -65.46 17.65
C VAL A 299 16.93 -64.27 18.48
N LEU A 300 17.17 -64.34 19.78
CA LEU A 300 16.93 -63.26 20.74
C LEU A 300 18.23 -62.49 20.98
N LEU A 301 18.16 -61.15 20.89
CA LEU A 301 19.28 -60.28 21.19
C LEU A 301 19.25 -59.82 22.66
N SER A 302 20.42 -59.51 23.24
CA SER A 302 20.53 -58.94 24.61
C SER A 302 19.77 -57.62 24.79
N CYS A 303 19.45 -56.93 23.70
CA CYS A 303 18.58 -55.75 23.68
C CYS A 303 17.08 -56.08 23.62
N SER A 304 16.66 -57.33 23.85
CA SER A 304 15.28 -57.84 23.85
C SER A 304 14.54 -57.67 22.52
N HIS A 305 15.25 -57.87 21.40
CA HIS A 305 14.67 -57.88 20.04
C HIS A 305 14.84 -59.27 19.40
N LEU A 306 13.85 -59.67 18.60
CA LEU A 306 13.78 -61.00 17.97
C LEU A 306 13.91 -60.89 16.44
N PHE A 307 14.70 -61.78 15.84
CA PHE A 307 14.90 -61.85 14.39
C PHE A 307 15.05 -63.30 13.92
N HIS A 308 14.76 -63.60 12.65
CA HIS A 308 15.24 -64.83 12.03
C HIS A 308 16.76 -64.79 11.94
N GLN A 309 17.44 -65.91 12.23
CA GLN A 309 18.89 -66.00 12.20
C GLN A 309 19.48 -65.62 10.84
N SER A 310 18.81 -66.02 9.75
CA SER A 310 19.22 -65.68 8.39
C SER A 310 19.10 -64.17 8.10
N CYS A 311 18.01 -63.54 8.53
CA CYS A 311 17.78 -62.11 8.36
C CYS A 311 18.77 -61.28 9.18
N LEU A 312 19.06 -61.71 10.41
CA LEU A 312 20.04 -61.05 11.26
C LEU A 312 21.45 -61.13 10.64
N ARG A 313 21.88 -62.32 10.20
CA ARG A 313 23.17 -62.50 9.52
C ARG A 313 23.27 -61.70 8.22
N ALA A 314 22.18 -61.60 7.47
CA ALA A 314 22.13 -60.76 6.29
C ALA A 314 22.34 -59.28 6.67
N SER A 315 21.68 -58.80 7.73
CA SER A 315 21.84 -57.42 8.20
C SER A 315 23.26 -57.11 8.68
N GLU A 316 23.91 -58.05 9.36
CA GLU A 316 25.31 -57.92 9.78
C GLU A 316 26.25 -57.80 8.57
N HIS A 317 26.00 -58.57 7.50
CA HIS A 317 26.82 -58.52 6.29
C HIS A 317 26.71 -57.17 5.55
N PHE A 318 25.58 -56.46 5.66
CA PHE A 318 25.43 -55.11 5.09
C PHE A 318 26.08 -54.02 5.95
N CYS A 319 26.33 -54.27 7.24
CA CYS A 319 27.00 -53.33 8.15
C CYS A 319 28.51 -53.61 8.21
N GLN A 320 29.23 -53.20 7.17
CA GLN A 320 30.64 -53.60 6.95
C GLN A 320 31.66 -53.02 7.95
N GLU A 321 31.29 -52.03 8.80
CA GLU A 321 32.27 -51.26 9.59
C GLU A 321 31.95 -51.05 11.08
N GLY A 322 31.04 -51.81 11.70
CA GLY A 322 30.74 -51.55 13.11
C GLY A 322 29.96 -52.62 13.86
N GLY A 323 30.63 -53.72 14.20
CA GLY A 323 30.19 -54.71 15.20
C GLY A 323 28.79 -55.33 14.99
N ALA A 324 28.41 -56.28 15.83
CA ALA A 324 27.05 -56.80 15.85
C ALA A 324 26.14 -55.76 16.56
N THR A 325 25.56 -54.83 15.79
CA THR A 325 24.61 -53.81 16.30
C THR A 325 23.18 -54.12 15.87
N CYS A 326 22.23 -53.95 16.80
CA CYS A 326 20.86 -54.35 16.57
C CYS A 326 20.20 -53.42 15.54
N PRO A 327 19.55 -53.94 14.49
CA PRO A 327 18.92 -53.11 13.45
C PRO A 327 17.86 -52.14 13.96
N LEU A 328 17.24 -52.40 15.13
CA LEU A 328 16.18 -51.58 15.69
C LEU A 328 16.67 -50.47 16.62
N CYS A 329 17.59 -50.80 17.53
CA CYS A 329 18.02 -49.87 18.57
C CYS A 329 19.49 -49.43 18.45
N ARG A 330 20.21 -49.96 17.46
CA ARG A 330 21.63 -49.68 17.16
C ARG A 330 22.60 -49.97 18.31
N ARG A 331 22.14 -50.63 19.37
CA ARG A 331 22.99 -51.08 20.48
C ARG A 331 23.77 -52.32 20.06
N HIS A 332 25.00 -52.43 20.53
CA HIS A 332 25.75 -53.69 20.47
C HIS A 332 24.98 -54.80 21.18
N TYR A 333 25.02 -56.00 20.62
CA TYR A 333 24.28 -57.13 21.18
C TYR A 333 25.09 -58.40 21.22
N VAL A 334 24.68 -59.28 22.13
CA VAL A 334 24.97 -60.72 22.09
C VAL A 334 23.67 -61.42 21.71
N SER A 335 23.77 -62.57 21.05
CA SER A 335 22.59 -63.26 20.50
C SER A 335 22.49 -64.68 21.03
N MET A 336 21.27 -65.11 21.36
CA MET A 336 20.95 -66.45 21.82
C MET A 336 19.94 -67.09 20.85
N PRO A 337 20.25 -68.24 20.24
CA PRO A 337 19.28 -68.98 19.43
C PRO A 337 18.17 -69.56 20.32
N LEU A 338 16.92 -69.37 19.92
CA LEU A 338 15.74 -69.96 20.56
C LEU A 338 15.38 -71.25 19.82
N TYR A 339 15.54 -72.39 20.50
CA TYR A 339 15.34 -73.71 19.88
C TYR A 339 13.90 -74.24 19.97
N ASP A 340 13.03 -73.64 20.79
CA ASP A 340 11.59 -73.95 20.79
C ASP A 340 10.80 -72.75 21.33
N LEU A 341 10.07 -72.06 20.45
CA LEU A 341 8.90 -71.26 20.80
C LEU A 341 7.66 -72.10 20.44
N ALA A 342 7.56 -73.29 21.05
CA ALA A 342 6.29 -74.01 21.12
C ALA A 342 5.42 -73.29 22.16
N HIS A 343 4.21 -72.93 21.74
CA HIS A 343 3.19 -72.28 22.56
C HIS A 343 2.99 -72.93 23.92
#